data_AF-A0AAU1KBN9-F1
#
_entry.id   AF-A0AAU1KBN9-F1
#
_cell.length_a   1.000
_cell.length_b   1.000
_cell.length_c   1.000
_cell.angle_alpha   90.00
_cell.angle_beta   90.00
_cell.angle_gamma   90.00
#
_symmetry.space_group_name_H-M   'P 1'
#
loop_
_entity.id
_entity.type
_entity.pdbx_description
1 polymer ?
#
loop_
_entity_poly.entity_id
_entity_poly.type
_entity_poly.pdbx_seq_one_letter_code
_entity_poly.pdbx_strand_id
1 'polypeptide(L)'
;MSRTDRLVDVLVIGAGPAGLALAARAARAGSGRVEVLERDEQPGGVPRHCHHGGFGRVSGPEYARRAVAAALDAGAALRTGVTATGWAGPLTLETTSPAGLERITARAVVLATGARERPRSARLVPGTRPAGVYTTGELQQSVHLYAQPVGRRAVLVGAEPVTRHAARTLRRAGTRAVAMLTEHPRGTSLPGVPLLTRTTVTALHGRGRLTGVAVRHRDGRSGVIACDTVVFTGDWIPDHELARRGGITLDPGTRGPCVDPSFRTTTPGVFAVGNALHGIEPAATATAEGTAAAPAVLAHLAGTPWPTPGPRLLVRPPLAWTTPNHLPTPSAHPLLLRSHEPLTAPLIRAHQDTRPLWHHRFPTHLPPHRSLRLPPHWTTRVDPHGGPVVLTIA
;
A
#
# COMPACT_ATOMS: atom_id res chain seq x y z
N MET A 1 -4.16 -34.98 -6.77
CA MET A 1 -3.84 -33.85 -7.67
C MET A 1 -2.33 -33.80 -7.83
N SER A 2 -1.81 -33.97 -9.04
CA SER A 2 -0.36 -33.80 -9.29
C SER A 2 0.00 -32.33 -9.16
N ARG A 3 1.05 -32.03 -8.40
CA ARG A 3 1.57 -30.67 -8.22
C ARG A 3 2.60 -30.40 -9.33
N THR A 4 2.45 -29.32 -10.07
CA THR A 4 3.34 -28.98 -11.20
C THR A 4 4.44 -28.03 -10.74
N ASP A 5 5.69 -28.31 -11.10
CA ASP A 5 6.84 -27.45 -10.81
C ASP A 5 7.22 -26.60 -12.04
N ARG A 6 7.51 -25.31 -11.83
CA ARG A 6 7.89 -24.35 -12.88
C ARG A 6 9.13 -23.55 -12.47
N LEU A 7 9.93 -23.18 -13.48
CA LEU A 7 11.09 -22.32 -13.33
C LEU A 7 10.90 -21.01 -14.10
N VAL A 8 11.28 -19.90 -13.46
CA VAL A 8 11.32 -18.55 -14.04
C VAL A 8 12.56 -17.80 -13.56
N ASP A 9 12.98 -16.76 -14.28
CA ASP A 9 14.08 -15.91 -13.82
C ASP A 9 13.57 -14.88 -12.80
N VAL A 10 12.47 -14.20 -13.11
CA VAL A 10 11.84 -13.21 -12.23
C VAL A 10 10.37 -13.57 -12.03
N LEU A 11 9.98 -13.75 -10.77
CA LEU A 11 8.59 -13.92 -10.37
C LEU A 11 8.10 -12.68 -9.63
N VAL A 12 7.10 -12.00 -10.19
CA VAL A 12 6.48 -10.82 -9.58
C VAL A 12 5.10 -11.19 -9.03
N ILE A 13 4.86 -10.92 -7.75
CA ILE A 13 3.59 -11.21 -7.09
C ILE A 13 2.76 -9.93 -6.98
N GLY A 14 1.74 -9.82 -7.83
CA GLY A 14 0.82 -8.69 -7.93
C GLY A 14 1.00 -7.93 -9.23
N ALA A 15 -0.05 -7.88 -10.06
CA ALA A 15 -0.08 -7.11 -11.31
C ALA A 15 -0.63 -5.69 -11.10
N GLY A 16 -0.27 -5.06 -9.98
CA GLY A 16 -0.50 -3.64 -9.74
C GLY A 16 0.55 -2.76 -10.41
N PRO A 17 0.47 -1.43 -10.25
CA PRO A 17 1.38 -0.48 -10.91
C PRO A 17 2.86 -0.76 -10.67
N ALA A 18 3.25 -1.09 -9.43
CA ALA A 18 4.65 -1.38 -9.10
C ALA A 18 5.15 -2.67 -9.76
N GLY A 19 4.37 -3.75 -9.67
CA GLY A 19 4.73 -5.04 -10.23
C GLY A 19 4.80 -5.02 -11.75
N LEU A 20 3.83 -4.37 -12.42
CA LEU A 20 3.82 -4.19 -13.86
C LEU A 20 5.00 -3.35 -14.34
N ALA A 21 5.34 -2.26 -13.63
CA ALA A 21 6.48 -1.42 -13.98
C ALA A 21 7.83 -2.16 -13.85
N LEU A 22 8.00 -2.92 -12.77
CA LEU A 22 9.18 -3.75 -12.59
C LEU A 22 9.29 -4.83 -13.67
N ALA A 23 8.19 -5.55 -13.92
CA ALA A 23 8.15 -6.62 -14.92
C ALA A 23 8.48 -6.09 -16.31
N ALA A 24 7.89 -4.96 -16.69
CA ALA A 24 8.19 -4.30 -17.96
C ALA A 24 9.67 -3.92 -18.09
N ARG A 25 10.29 -3.42 -17.02
CA ARG A 25 11.70 -3.01 -17.05
C ARG A 25 12.65 -4.20 -17.08
N ALA A 26 12.35 -5.25 -16.32
CA ALA A 26 13.13 -6.50 -16.30
C ALA A 26 13.01 -7.26 -17.64
N ALA A 27 11.82 -7.35 -18.21
CA ALA A 27 11.60 -8.04 -19.49
C ALA A 27 12.32 -7.33 -20.64
N ARG A 28 12.23 -5.98 -20.74
CA ARG A 28 13.00 -5.20 -21.74
C ARG A 28 14.50 -5.35 -21.62
N ALA A 29 15.01 -5.66 -20.43
CA ALA A 29 16.44 -5.86 -20.21
C ALA A 29 16.92 -7.26 -20.64
N GLY A 30 16.04 -8.14 -21.13
CA GLY A 30 16.40 -9.48 -21.57
C GLY A 30 16.72 -10.43 -20.42
N SER A 31 16.08 -10.26 -19.26
CA SER A 31 16.34 -11.04 -18.02
C SER A 31 15.91 -12.51 -18.08
N GLY A 32 15.65 -13.05 -19.26
CA GLY A 32 14.98 -14.33 -19.43
C GLY A 32 13.49 -14.26 -19.12
N ARG A 33 12.98 -15.27 -18.41
CA ARG A 33 11.55 -15.50 -18.19
C ARG A 33 11.03 -14.68 -17.02
N VAL A 34 10.33 -13.58 -17.32
CA VAL A 34 9.65 -12.71 -16.34
C VAL A 34 8.16 -13.07 -16.29
N GLU A 35 7.68 -13.54 -15.16
CA GLU A 35 6.27 -13.92 -14.95
C GLU A 35 5.65 -13.08 -13.81
N VAL A 36 4.48 -12.50 -14.05
CA VAL A 36 3.69 -11.75 -13.07
C VAL A 36 2.44 -12.54 -12.73
N LEU A 37 2.22 -12.79 -11.44
CA LEU A 37 1.01 -13.43 -10.94
C LEU A 37 0.04 -12.39 -10.42
N GLU A 38 -1.24 -12.55 -10.77
CA GLU A 38 -2.35 -11.75 -10.28
C GLU A 38 -3.44 -12.67 -9.77
N ARG A 39 -3.95 -12.39 -8.56
CA ARG A 39 -5.01 -13.19 -7.93
C ARG A 39 -6.37 -12.90 -8.57
N ASP A 40 -6.59 -11.66 -9.01
CA ASP A 40 -7.81 -11.27 -9.69
C ASP A 40 -7.84 -11.80 -11.13
N GLU A 41 -9.03 -11.85 -11.73
CA GLU A 41 -9.21 -12.27 -13.14
C GLU A 41 -8.57 -11.30 -14.15
N GLN A 42 -8.34 -10.05 -13.76
CA GLN A 42 -7.79 -9.01 -14.62
C GLN A 42 -6.60 -8.29 -13.96
N PRO A 43 -5.51 -8.01 -14.69
CA PRO A 43 -4.35 -7.32 -14.17
C PRO A 43 -4.55 -5.80 -14.18
N GLY A 44 -3.76 -5.09 -13.36
CA GLY A 44 -3.81 -3.64 -13.24
C GLY A 44 -4.06 -3.14 -11.81
N GLY A 45 -4.37 -4.04 -10.87
CA GLY A 45 -4.61 -3.76 -9.46
C GLY A 45 -5.75 -2.77 -9.19
N VAL A 46 -5.69 -2.10 -8.04
CA VAL A 46 -6.67 -1.10 -7.58
C VAL A 46 -7.06 -0.03 -8.61
N PRO A 47 -6.14 0.54 -9.43
CA PRO A 47 -6.50 1.52 -10.45
C PRO A 47 -7.66 1.11 -11.37
N ARG A 48 -7.84 -0.18 -11.63
CA ARG A 48 -8.94 -0.71 -12.49
C ARG A 48 -10.33 -0.24 -12.08
N HIS A 49 -10.57 0.02 -10.80
CA HIS A 49 -11.87 0.46 -10.30
C HIS A 49 -11.85 1.90 -9.75
N CYS A 50 -10.76 2.64 -9.95
CA CYS A 50 -10.68 4.06 -9.56
C CYS A 50 -11.16 4.98 -10.70
N HIS A 51 -12.47 5.11 -10.89
CA HIS A 51 -13.07 5.94 -11.96
C HIS A 51 -13.02 7.45 -11.66
N HIS A 52 -11.81 7.96 -11.43
CA HIS A 52 -11.48 9.37 -11.25
C HIS A 52 -10.08 9.66 -11.83
N GLY A 53 -9.77 10.94 -12.04
CA GLY A 53 -8.41 11.38 -12.39
C GLY A 53 -7.43 11.28 -11.23
N GLY A 54 -6.19 11.72 -11.42
CA GLY A 54 -5.12 11.61 -10.41
C GLY A 54 -4.12 10.49 -10.69
N PHE A 55 -4.29 9.76 -11.80
CA PHE A 55 -3.31 8.83 -12.35
C PHE A 55 -2.53 9.51 -13.49
N GLY A 56 -1.99 10.70 -13.21
CA GLY A 56 -1.54 11.64 -14.23
C GLY A 56 -2.73 12.36 -14.88
N ARG A 57 -2.76 12.44 -16.22
CA ARG A 57 -3.84 13.08 -16.99
C ARG A 57 -4.96 12.10 -17.39
N VAL A 58 -4.92 10.86 -16.92
CA VAL A 58 -5.87 9.79 -17.28
C VAL A 58 -6.67 9.28 -16.07
N SER A 59 -7.69 8.47 -16.35
CA SER A 59 -8.43 7.73 -15.32
C SER A 59 -7.64 6.53 -14.80
N GLY A 60 -8.04 6.00 -13.64
CA GLY A 60 -7.47 4.76 -13.10
C GLY A 60 -7.54 3.56 -14.05
N PRO A 61 -8.71 3.23 -14.64
CA PRO A 61 -8.83 2.11 -15.57
C PRO A 61 -7.95 2.25 -16.82
N GLU A 62 -7.83 3.47 -17.35
CA GLU A 62 -6.94 3.74 -18.48
C GLU A 62 -5.46 3.61 -18.10
N TYR A 63 -5.08 4.14 -16.94
CA TYR A 63 -3.74 3.96 -16.39
C TYR A 63 -3.37 2.47 -16.22
N ALA A 64 -4.31 1.67 -15.70
CA ALA A 64 -4.13 0.23 -15.51
C ALA A 64 -3.90 -0.48 -16.86
N ARG A 65 -4.74 -0.20 -17.87
CA ARG A 65 -4.60 -0.76 -19.23
C ARG A 65 -3.25 -0.41 -19.86
N ARG A 66 -2.81 0.85 -19.73
CA ARG A 66 -1.50 1.29 -20.25
C ARG A 66 -0.34 0.57 -19.57
N ALA A 67 -0.40 0.37 -18.25
CA ALA A 67 0.64 -0.34 -17.51
C ALA A 67 0.70 -1.83 -17.89
N VAL A 68 -0.47 -2.47 -18.09
CA VAL A 68 -0.58 -3.86 -18.55
C VAL A 68 0.00 -4.02 -19.95
N ALA A 69 -0.40 -3.17 -20.89
CA ALA A 69 0.13 -3.17 -22.26
C ALA A 69 1.66 -3.00 -22.25
N ALA A 70 2.18 -2.02 -21.51
CA ALA A 70 3.61 -1.76 -21.44
C ALA A 70 4.44 -2.92 -20.86
N ALA A 71 3.85 -3.80 -20.04
CA ALA A 71 4.49 -5.01 -19.52
C ALA A 71 4.43 -6.18 -20.52
N LEU A 72 3.29 -6.36 -21.19
CA LEU A 72 3.13 -7.37 -22.24
C LEU A 72 4.01 -7.06 -23.46
N ASP A 73 4.00 -5.82 -23.93
CA ASP A 73 4.83 -5.34 -25.05
C ASP A 73 6.33 -5.46 -24.73
N ALA A 74 6.70 -5.42 -23.45
CA ALA A 74 8.06 -5.65 -22.98
C ALA A 74 8.47 -7.13 -22.95
N GLY A 75 7.54 -8.06 -23.14
CA GLY A 75 7.78 -9.51 -23.10
C GLY A 75 7.53 -10.17 -21.74
N ALA A 76 6.91 -9.49 -20.77
CA ALA A 76 6.54 -10.13 -19.50
C ALA A 76 5.30 -11.04 -19.70
N ALA A 77 5.31 -12.22 -19.09
CA ALA A 77 4.15 -13.09 -19.05
C ALA A 77 3.23 -12.71 -17.88
N LEU A 78 1.94 -12.47 -18.14
CA LEU A 78 0.95 -12.19 -17.10
C LEU A 78 0.04 -13.41 -16.90
N ARG A 79 -0.14 -13.84 -15.65
CA ARG A 79 -1.07 -14.90 -15.26
C ARG A 79 -2.05 -14.42 -14.21
N THR A 80 -3.31 -14.30 -14.60
CA THR A 80 -4.41 -13.90 -13.72
C THR A 80 -5.11 -15.12 -13.11
N GLY A 81 -5.91 -14.90 -12.06
CA GLY A 81 -6.54 -15.97 -11.31
C GLY A 81 -5.55 -16.90 -10.59
N VAL A 82 -4.30 -16.45 -10.38
CA VAL A 82 -3.25 -17.22 -9.70
C VAL A 82 -2.92 -16.53 -8.38
N THR A 83 -3.24 -17.20 -7.28
CA THR A 83 -2.92 -16.72 -5.93
C THR A 83 -1.66 -17.40 -5.42
N ALA A 84 -0.64 -16.62 -5.05
CA ALA A 84 0.46 -17.11 -4.24
C ALA A 84 -0.01 -17.34 -2.79
N THR A 85 -0.01 -18.59 -2.34
CA THR A 85 -0.57 -19.00 -1.05
C THR A 85 0.47 -19.26 0.01
N GLY A 86 1.73 -19.48 -0.37
CA GLY A 86 2.82 -19.76 0.57
C GLY A 86 4.16 -19.92 -0.11
N TRP A 87 5.12 -20.46 0.66
CA TRP A 87 6.48 -20.71 0.23
C TRP A 87 6.78 -22.20 0.39
N ALA A 88 7.46 -22.79 -0.59
CA ALA A 88 7.99 -24.16 -0.54
C ALA A 88 9.53 -24.18 -0.46
N GLY A 89 10.16 -23.00 -0.39
CA GLY A 89 11.60 -22.81 -0.29
C GLY A 89 11.95 -21.31 -0.33
N PRO A 90 13.23 -20.93 -0.22
CA PRO A 90 13.65 -19.53 -0.15
C PRO A 90 13.18 -18.66 -1.33
N LEU A 91 13.12 -19.25 -2.53
CA LEU A 91 12.70 -18.58 -3.77
C LEU A 91 11.65 -19.40 -4.53
N THR A 92 10.94 -20.28 -3.82
CA THR A 92 9.90 -21.15 -4.39
C THR A 92 8.57 -20.83 -3.74
N LEU A 93 7.58 -20.45 -4.54
CA LEU A 93 6.24 -20.12 -4.05
C LEU A 93 5.26 -21.25 -4.38
N GLU A 94 4.37 -21.52 -3.43
CA GLU A 94 3.19 -22.33 -3.68
C GLU A 94 2.07 -21.42 -4.19
N THR A 95 1.43 -21.83 -5.28
CA THR A 95 0.36 -21.06 -5.92
C THR A 95 -0.87 -21.94 -6.13
N THR A 96 -2.03 -21.32 -6.13
CA THR A 96 -3.32 -21.94 -6.44
C THR A 96 -3.97 -21.20 -7.58
N SER A 97 -4.46 -21.94 -8.58
CA SER A 97 -5.21 -21.42 -9.72
C SER A 97 -6.36 -22.37 -10.08
N PRO A 98 -7.26 -22.03 -11.02
CA PRO A 98 -8.23 -22.97 -11.56
C PRO A 98 -7.61 -24.25 -12.16
N ALA A 99 -6.34 -24.19 -12.57
CA ALA A 99 -5.59 -25.36 -13.05
C ALA A 99 -5.03 -26.25 -11.92
N GLY A 100 -5.20 -25.85 -10.65
CA GLY A 100 -4.76 -26.58 -9.47
C GLY A 100 -3.58 -25.95 -8.74
N LEU A 101 -2.82 -26.78 -8.03
CA LEU A 101 -1.68 -26.36 -7.22
C LEU A 101 -0.38 -26.43 -8.03
N GLU A 102 0.39 -25.36 -8.02
CA GLU A 102 1.71 -25.28 -8.66
C GLU A 102 2.76 -24.79 -7.67
N ARG A 103 4.02 -25.17 -7.91
CA ARG A 103 5.19 -24.53 -7.32
C ARG A 103 5.97 -23.80 -8.40
N ILE A 104 6.34 -22.57 -8.11
CA ILE A 104 7.13 -21.75 -9.02
C ILE A 104 8.41 -21.36 -8.30
N THR A 105 9.54 -21.86 -8.79
CA THR A 105 10.88 -21.49 -8.33
C THR A 105 11.43 -20.39 -9.23
N ALA A 106 11.89 -19.31 -8.61
CA ALA A 106 12.45 -18.16 -9.30
C ALA A 106 13.92 -17.93 -8.92
N ARG A 107 14.67 -17.23 -9.75
CA ARG A 107 15.99 -16.71 -9.38
C ARG A 107 15.87 -15.39 -8.60
N ALA A 108 14.81 -14.61 -8.87
CA ALA A 108 14.42 -13.45 -8.08
C ALA A 108 12.90 -13.43 -7.86
N VAL A 109 12.47 -13.17 -6.62
CA VAL A 109 11.06 -12.97 -6.26
C VAL A 109 10.83 -11.51 -5.90
N VAL A 110 9.78 -10.90 -6.46
CA VAL A 110 9.38 -9.53 -6.17
C VAL A 110 7.99 -9.51 -5.55
N LEU A 111 7.90 -9.06 -4.31
CA LEU A 111 6.64 -8.84 -3.60
C LEU A 111 6.08 -7.46 -3.98
N ALA A 112 5.06 -7.45 -4.83
CA ALA A 112 4.32 -6.26 -5.26
C ALA A 112 2.83 -6.36 -4.89
N THR A 113 2.54 -6.99 -3.74
CA THR A 113 1.19 -7.39 -3.29
C THR A 113 0.28 -6.20 -2.93
N GLY A 114 0.82 -4.98 -2.92
CA GLY A 114 0.07 -3.77 -2.65
C GLY A 114 -0.38 -3.69 -1.20
N ALA A 115 -1.58 -3.16 -0.99
CA ALA A 115 -2.10 -2.87 0.33
C ALA A 115 -3.63 -2.99 0.38
N ARG A 116 -4.14 -3.13 1.60
CA ARG A 116 -5.56 -3.27 1.91
C ARG A 116 -6.01 -2.20 2.87
N GLU A 117 -7.18 -1.63 2.60
CA GLU A 117 -7.85 -0.72 3.52
C GLU A 117 -8.39 -1.54 4.69
N ARG A 118 -8.16 -1.13 5.94
CA ARG A 118 -8.63 -1.92 7.08
C ARG A 118 -10.16 -1.93 7.11
N PRO A 119 -10.81 -3.10 6.96
CA PRO A 119 -12.26 -3.20 7.05
C PRO A 119 -12.68 -3.05 8.51
N ARG A 120 -14.00 -3.00 8.72
CA ARG A 120 -14.64 -2.98 10.04
C ARG A 120 -14.01 -3.95 11.05
N SER A 121 -13.79 -5.22 10.65
CA SER A 121 -13.24 -6.26 11.54
C SER A 121 -11.83 -5.92 12.01
N ALA A 122 -10.97 -5.44 11.11
CA ALA A 122 -9.63 -5.01 11.45
C ALA A 122 -9.63 -3.77 12.34
N ARG A 123 -10.68 -2.94 12.29
CA ARG A 123 -10.88 -1.75 13.15
C ARG A 123 -11.61 -2.07 14.46
N LEU A 124 -11.92 -3.35 14.73
CA LEU A 124 -12.59 -3.82 15.95
C LEU A 124 -13.94 -3.13 16.24
N VAL A 125 -14.67 -2.70 15.20
CA VAL A 125 -15.98 -2.06 15.37
C VAL A 125 -17.05 -3.15 15.62
N PRO A 126 -17.70 -3.19 16.80
CA PRO A 126 -18.64 -4.26 17.16
C PRO A 126 -20.05 -4.01 16.60
N GLY A 127 -21.01 -4.84 17.00
CA GLY A 127 -22.42 -4.79 16.57
C GLY A 127 -22.82 -5.93 15.63
N THR A 128 -24.03 -5.84 15.08
CA THR A 128 -24.61 -6.81 14.12
C THR A 128 -23.78 -6.94 12.83
N ARG A 129 -24.01 -7.95 11.98
CA ARG A 129 -23.30 -8.15 10.69
C ARG A 129 -24.20 -7.93 9.46
N PRO A 130 -24.72 -6.71 9.23
CA PRO A 130 -25.59 -6.45 8.10
C PRO A 130 -24.83 -6.24 6.79
N ALA A 131 -25.54 -6.36 5.66
CA ALA A 131 -25.10 -5.81 4.39
C ALA A 131 -25.04 -4.27 4.42
N GLY A 132 -24.27 -3.68 3.51
CA GLY A 132 -24.07 -2.23 3.42
C GLY A 132 -22.84 -1.73 4.16
N VAL A 133 -21.89 -2.60 4.51
CA VAL A 133 -20.63 -2.23 5.16
C VAL A 133 -19.50 -2.41 4.16
N TYR A 134 -18.81 -1.34 3.79
CA TYR A 134 -17.78 -1.37 2.75
C TYR A 134 -16.47 -0.75 3.21
N THR A 135 -15.38 -1.13 2.55
CA THR A 135 -14.21 -0.24 2.37
C THR A 135 -14.38 0.60 1.10
N THR A 136 -13.55 1.62 0.90
CA THR A 136 -13.55 2.42 -0.34
C THR A 136 -13.25 1.55 -1.56
N GLY A 137 -12.25 0.67 -1.47
CA GLY A 137 -11.86 -0.23 -2.56
C GLY A 137 -13.00 -1.18 -2.93
N GLU A 138 -13.61 -1.81 -1.93
CA GLU A 138 -14.76 -2.71 -2.10
C GLU A 138 -15.97 -1.98 -2.70
N LEU A 139 -16.31 -0.79 -2.20
CA LEU A 139 -17.37 0.04 -2.75
C LEU A 139 -17.14 0.34 -4.24
N GLN A 140 -15.91 0.73 -4.59
CA GLN A 140 -15.55 1.00 -5.98
C GLN A 140 -15.65 -0.24 -6.86
N GLN A 141 -15.19 -1.38 -6.38
CA GLN A 141 -15.28 -2.63 -7.11
C GLN A 141 -16.73 -3.05 -7.33
N SER A 142 -17.55 -3.05 -6.27
CA SER A 142 -18.99 -3.36 -6.33
C SER A 142 -19.72 -2.48 -7.35
N VAL A 143 -19.52 -1.16 -7.29
CA VAL A 143 -20.25 -0.23 -8.16
C VAL A 143 -19.69 -0.22 -9.59
N HIS A 144 -18.37 -0.18 -9.77
CA HIS A 144 -17.78 0.07 -11.09
C HIS A 144 -17.51 -1.19 -11.90
N LEU A 145 -17.19 -2.32 -11.25
CA LEU A 145 -16.92 -3.57 -11.97
C LEU A 145 -18.15 -4.48 -12.05
N TYR A 146 -18.98 -4.49 -11.00
CA TYR A 146 -20.09 -5.44 -10.89
C TYR A 146 -21.47 -4.80 -10.96
N ALA A 147 -21.56 -3.48 -11.15
CA ALA A 147 -22.82 -2.72 -11.19
C ALA A 147 -23.78 -3.05 -10.03
N GLN A 148 -23.23 -3.38 -8.85
CA GLN A 148 -24.01 -3.78 -7.70
C GLN A 148 -24.74 -2.58 -7.08
N PRO A 149 -26.02 -2.71 -6.72
CA PRO A 149 -26.74 -1.67 -6.02
C PRO A 149 -26.18 -1.51 -4.61
N VAL A 150 -26.00 -0.26 -4.20
CA VAL A 150 -25.66 0.13 -2.82
C VAL A 150 -26.87 0.80 -2.15
N GLY A 151 -26.79 1.07 -0.84
CA GLY A 151 -27.89 1.71 -0.11
C GLY A 151 -28.13 3.15 -0.55
N ARG A 152 -29.09 3.85 0.07
CA ARG A 152 -29.47 5.23 -0.28
C ARG A 152 -28.86 6.28 0.63
N ARG A 153 -28.45 5.91 1.85
CA ARG A 153 -27.93 6.82 2.87
C ARG A 153 -26.65 6.26 3.47
N ALA A 154 -25.52 6.93 3.20
CA ALA A 154 -24.21 6.47 3.61
C ALA A 154 -23.58 7.32 4.72
N VAL A 155 -22.96 6.68 5.70
CA VAL A 155 -21.98 7.30 6.60
C VAL A 155 -20.57 6.99 6.11
N LEU A 156 -19.71 8.01 6.03
CA LEU A 156 -18.31 7.88 5.67
C LEU A 156 -17.46 7.95 6.95
N VAL A 157 -16.67 6.91 7.21
CA VAL A 157 -15.74 6.86 8.36
C VAL A 157 -14.35 7.19 7.85
N GLY A 158 -13.91 8.42 8.09
CA GLY A 158 -12.66 9.02 7.62
C GLY A 158 -12.89 10.40 7.01
N ALA A 159 -11.81 11.17 6.89
CA ALA A 159 -11.79 12.51 6.32
C ALA A 159 -10.55 12.76 5.44
N GLU A 160 -9.91 11.68 4.99
CA GLU A 160 -8.74 11.66 4.12
C GLU A 160 -9.14 11.92 2.64
N PRO A 161 -8.19 12.24 1.75
CA PRO A 161 -8.50 12.45 0.33
C PRO A 161 -9.27 11.31 -0.32
N VAL A 162 -9.01 10.06 0.10
CA VAL A 162 -9.70 8.87 -0.41
C VAL A 162 -11.20 8.88 -0.10
N THR A 163 -11.63 9.49 1.01
CA THR A 163 -13.05 9.65 1.36
C THR A 163 -13.83 10.42 0.28
N ARG A 164 -13.17 11.37 -0.43
CA ARG A 164 -13.79 12.08 -1.56
C ARG A 164 -14.07 11.15 -2.74
N HIS A 165 -13.23 10.16 -2.95
CA HIS A 165 -13.42 9.16 -4.00
C HIS A 165 -14.55 8.20 -3.64
N ALA A 166 -14.62 7.74 -2.39
CA ALA A 166 -15.77 6.96 -1.88
C ALA A 166 -17.08 7.72 -2.07
N ALA A 167 -17.14 8.99 -1.67
CA ALA A 167 -18.33 9.82 -1.83
C ALA A 167 -18.73 10.05 -3.30
N ARG A 168 -17.76 10.14 -4.22
CA ARG A 168 -18.04 10.22 -5.65
C ARG A 168 -18.67 8.94 -6.18
N THR A 169 -18.17 7.78 -5.76
CA THR A 169 -18.73 6.47 -6.13
C THR A 169 -20.15 6.30 -5.58
N LEU A 170 -20.39 6.68 -4.31
CA LEU A 170 -21.73 6.70 -3.71
C LEU A 170 -22.70 7.56 -4.53
N ARG A 171 -22.32 8.79 -4.90
CA ARG A 171 -23.18 9.67 -5.71
C ARG A 171 -23.51 9.06 -7.07
N ARG A 172 -22.54 8.41 -7.73
CA ARG A 172 -22.77 7.73 -9.02
C ARG A 172 -23.74 6.57 -8.90
N ALA A 173 -23.80 5.93 -7.74
CA ALA A 173 -24.75 4.86 -7.46
C ALA A 173 -26.08 5.36 -6.86
N GLY A 174 -26.33 6.68 -6.83
CA GLY A 174 -27.57 7.25 -6.28
C GLY A 174 -27.61 7.29 -4.74
N THR A 175 -26.49 7.08 -4.06
CA THR A 175 -26.40 7.10 -2.59
C THR A 175 -25.97 8.47 -2.08
N ARG A 176 -26.71 9.01 -1.10
CA ARG A 176 -26.37 10.27 -0.44
C ARG A 176 -25.50 10.02 0.80
N ALA A 177 -24.36 10.69 0.88
CA ALA A 177 -23.59 10.77 2.12
C ALA A 177 -24.34 11.66 3.13
N VAL A 178 -24.67 11.13 4.30
CA VAL A 178 -25.44 11.84 5.34
C VAL A 178 -24.56 12.40 6.45
N ALA A 179 -23.38 11.82 6.67
CA ALA A 179 -22.38 12.31 7.60
C ALA A 179 -20.99 11.75 7.24
N MET A 180 -19.96 12.49 7.64
CA MET A 180 -18.58 12.04 7.72
C MET A 180 -18.14 12.02 9.18
N LEU A 181 -17.31 11.03 9.56
CA LEU A 181 -16.79 10.87 10.91
C LEU A 181 -15.26 10.87 10.87
N THR A 182 -14.60 11.47 11.84
CA THR A 182 -13.17 11.29 12.07
C THR A 182 -12.84 11.35 13.55
N GLU A 183 -11.88 10.54 13.99
CA GLU A 183 -11.37 10.58 15.36
C GLU A 183 -10.45 11.78 15.59
N HIS A 184 -9.95 12.38 14.52
CA HIS A 184 -9.06 13.53 14.59
C HIS A 184 -9.82 14.81 15.01
N PRO A 185 -9.11 15.77 15.64
CA PRO A 185 -9.70 17.06 16.01
C PRO A 185 -10.06 17.94 14.81
N ARG A 186 -9.49 17.65 13.63
CA ARG A 186 -9.68 18.40 12.39
C ARG A 186 -9.80 17.43 11.22
N GLY A 187 -10.50 17.85 10.18
CA GLY A 187 -10.62 17.15 8.90
C GLY A 187 -11.28 18.05 7.87
N THR A 188 -11.29 17.63 6.61
CA THR A 188 -11.94 18.37 5.53
C THR A 188 -13.29 17.75 5.24
N SER A 189 -14.38 18.49 5.46
CA SER A 189 -15.72 18.05 5.09
C SER A 189 -15.92 18.09 3.57
N LEU A 190 -16.87 17.29 3.10
CA LEU A 190 -17.41 17.40 1.76
C LEU A 190 -18.49 18.50 1.71
N PRO A 191 -18.65 19.22 0.59
CA PRO A 191 -19.74 20.18 0.44
C PRO A 191 -21.11 19.55 0.76
N GLY A 192 -21.86 20.17 1.67
CA GLY A 192 -23.19 19.71 2.07
C GLY A 192 -23.23 18.44 2.94
N VAL A 193 -22.08 17.94 3.42
CA VAL A 193 -22.02 16.77 4.31
C VAL A 193 -21.41 17.16 5.64
N PRO A 194 -22.13 16.99 6.78
CA PRO A 194 -21.59 17.33 8.09
C PRO A 194 -20.41 16.41 8.45
N LEU A 195 -19.35 16.99 9.01
CA LEU A 195 -18.20 16.27 9.55
C LEU A 195 -18.21 16.30 11.08
N LEU A 196 -18.34 15.12 11.69
CA LEU A 196 -18.22 14.93 13.13
C LEU A 196 -16.77 14.57 13.45
N THR A 197 -16.03 15.53 14.00
CA THR A 197 -14.65 15.33 14.47
C THR A 197 -14.63 14.71 15.86
N ARG A 198 -13.48 14.18 16.30
CA ARG A 198 -13.31 13.48 17.59
C ARG A 198 -14.41 12.45 17.87
N THR A 199 -14.90 11.80 16.82
CA THR A 199 -16.06 10.90 16.87
C THR A 199 -15.68 9.52 16.33
N THR A 200 -15.89 8.49 17.14
CA THR A 200 -15.59 7.09 16.82
C THR A 200 -16.90 6.32 16.60
N VAL A 201 -16.88 5.35 15.70
CA VAL A 201 -17.97 4.38 15.54
C VAL A 201 -17.88 3.33 16.65
N THR A 202 -18.94 3.17 17.44
CA THR A 202 -18.98 2.23 18.57
C THR A 202 -19.76 0.96 18.28
N ALA A 203 -20.71 0.95 17.35
CA ALA A 203 -21.40 -0.26 16.91
C ALA A 203 -22.12 -0.08 15.57
N LEU A 204 -22.32 -1.18 14.83
CA LEU A 204 -23.21 -1.23 13.66
C LEU A 204 -24.53 -1.95 13.99
N HIS A 205 -25.65 -1.36 13.56
CA HIS A 205 -27.00 -1.89 13.78
C HIS A 205 -27.68 -2.29 12.47
N GLY A 206 -28.36 -3.44 12.47
CA GLY A 206 -29.14 -3.93 11.34
C GLY A 206 -29.24 -5.45 11.31
N ARG A 207 -30.39 -5.99 10.90
CA ARG A 207 -30.57 -7.41 10.57
C ARG A 207 -30.81 -7.49 9.06
N GLY A 208 -29.99 -8.27 8.35
CA GLY A 208 -29.97 -8.29 6.89
C GLY A 208 -29.28 -7.06 6.27
N ARG A 209 -29.76 -5.84 6.55
CA ARG A 209 -29.18 -4.57 6.06
C ARG A 209 -28.95 -3.58 7.20
N LEU A 210 -27.95 -2.71 7.02
CA LEU A 210 -27.60 -1.67 7.99
C LEU A 210 -28.81 -0.73 8.16
N THR A 211 -29.08 -0.34 9.40
CA THR A 211 -30.11 0.65 9.74
C THR A 211 -29.54 1.84 10.49
N GLY A 212 -28.36 1.68 11.11
CA GLY A 212 -27.66 2.80 11.72
C GLY A 212 -26.25 2.47 12.22
N VAL A 213 -25.51 3.54 12.47
CA VAL A 213 -24.16 3.53 13.01
C VAL A 213 -24.20 4.24 14.36
N ALA A 214 -23.90 3.52 15.44
CA ALA A 214 -23.70 4.13 16.75
C ALA A 214 -22.34 4.82 16.79
N VAL A 215 -22.33 6.03 17.32
CA VAL A 215 -21.15 6.89 17.42
C VAL A 215 -20.99 7.43 18.83
N ARG A 216 -19.75 7.71 19.19
CA ARG A 216 -19.40 8.38 20.44
C ARG A 216 -18.36 9.46 20.17
N HIS A 217 -18.65 10.67 20.64
CA HIS A 217 -17.70 11.76 20.66
C HIS A 217 -16.80 11.64 21.90
N ARG A 218 -15.58 12.18 21.82
CA ARG A 218 -14.55 12.08 22.88
C ARG A 218 -14.98 12.67 24.23
N ASP A 219 -15.93 13.61 24.25
CA ASP A 219 -16.51 14.19 25.49
C ASP A 219 -17.60 13.32 26.14
N GLY A 220 -17.87 12.13 25.60
CA GLY A 220 -18.85 11.19 26.13
C GLY A 220 -20.24 11.25 25.48
N ARG A 221 -20.55 12.29 24.69
CA ARG A 221 -21.80 12.34 23.92
C ARG A 221 -21.89 11.16 22.96
N SER A 222 -23.04 10.52 22.89
CA SER A 222 -23.28 9.37 22.02
C SER A 222 -24.59 9.52 21.26
N GLY A 223 -24.73 8.75 20.18
CA GLY A 223 -25.94 8.76 19.37
C GLY A 223 -25.89 7.71 18.26
N VAL A 224 -26.99 7.61 17.50
CA VAL A 224 -27.09 6.71 16.35
C VAL A 224 -27.40 7.52 15.11
N ILE A 225 -26.60 7.33 14.06
CA ILE A 225 -26.83 7.95 12.75
C ILE A 225 -27.57 6.95 11.87
N ALA A 226 -28.83 7.24 11.54
CA ALA A 226 -29.63 6.41 10.66
C ALA A 226 -29.06 6.40 9.23
N CYS A 227 -28.70 5.22 8.75
CA CYS A 227 -28.10 4.98 7.44
C CYS A 227 -28.20 3.50 7.05
N ASP A 228 -28.16 3.22 5.76
CA ASP A 228 -28.21 1.86 5.21
C ASP A 228 -26.90 1.45 4.51
N THR A 229 -25.90 2.32 4.58
CA THR A 229 -24.55 2.10 4.08
C THR A 229 -23.53 2.77 5.03
N VAL A 230 -22.41 2.12 5.29
CA VAL A 230 -21.24 2.70 5.94
C VAL A 230 -20.00 2.34 5.15
N VAL A 231 -19.11 3.31 4.94
CA VAL A 231 -17.86 3.12 4.20
C VAL A 231 -16.70 3.51 5.09
N PHE A 232 -15.85 2.54 5.43
CA PHE A 232 -14.60 2.75 6.13
C PHE A 232 -13.53 3.18 5.13
N THR A 233 -13.01 4.39 5.32
CA THR A 233 -12.04 5.03 4.43
C THR A 233 -10.72 5.23 5.18
N GLY A 234 -9.58 5.25 4.47
CA GLY A 234 -8.25 5.41 5.06
C GLY A 234 -7.76 4.18 5.84
N ASP A 235 -6.75 4.36 6.70
CA ASP A 235 -6.13 3.30 7.54
C ASP A 235 -5.70 2.06 6.72
N TRP A 236 -4.79 2.29 5.79
CA TRP A 236 -4.25 1.27 4.90
C TRP A 236 -3.11 0.50 5.55
N ILE A 237 -3.02 -0.79 5.26
CA ILE A 237 -1.92 -1.65 5.65
C ILE A 237 -1.36 -2.39 4.45
N PRO A 238 -0.04 -2.59 4.38
CA PRO A 238 0.53 -3.49 3.38
C PRO A 238 -0.15 -4.85 3.37
N ASP A 239 -0.28 -5.44 2.18
CA ASP A 239 -0.69 -6.83 2.06
C ASP A 239 0.51 -7.76 2.32
N HIS A 240 0.92 -7.82 3.60
CA HIS A 240 2.18 -8.44 4.05
C HIS A 240 2.08 -9.93 4.39
N GLU A 241 0.94 -10.59 4.16
CA GLU A 241 0.75 -11.98 4.64
C GLU A 241 1.72 -12.94 3.97
N LEU A 242 1.97 -12.78 2.66
CA LEU A 242 2.91 -13.62 1.94
C LEU A 242 4.35 -13.40 2.44
N ALA A 243 4.73 -12.14 2.69
CA ALA A 243 6.04 -11.80 3.28
C ALA A 243 6.20 -12.44 4.67
N ARG A 244 5.18 -12.30 5.52
CA ARG A 244 5.14 -12.87 6.87
C ARG A 244 5.28 -14.39 6.86
N ARG A 245 4.54 -15.07 5.97
CA ARG A 245 4.63 -16.54 5.81
C ARG A 245 6.00 -17.01 5.31
N GLY A 246 6.71 -16.17 4.56
CA GLY A 246 8.07 -16.44 4.06
C GLY A 246 9.18 -16.08 5.04
N GLY A 247 8.85 -15.65 6.27
CA GLY A 247 9.85 -15.21 7.24
C GLY A 247 10.58 -13.92 6.83
N ILE A 248 10.04 -13.16 5.88
CA ILE A 248 10.63 -11.88 5.47
C ILE A 248 10.47 -10.88 6.61
N THR A 249 11.57 -10.26 7.03
CA THR A 249 11.56 -9.25 8.10
C THR A 249 10.61 -8.12 7.75
N LEU A 250 9.66 -7.82 8.64
CA LEU A 250 8.76 -6.70 8.51
C LEU A 250 9.23 -5.52 9.37
N ASP A 251 8.99 -4.30 8.89
CA ASP A 251 9.20 -3.10 9.69
C ASP A 251 7.94 -2.83 10.55
N PRO A 252 8.08 -2.62 11.87
CA PRO A 252 6.93 -2.41 12.74
C PRO A 252 6.17 -1.11 12.45
N GLY A 253 6.87 -0.07 11.95
CA GLY A 253 6.27 1.21 11.62
C GLY A 253 5.45 1.15 10.32
N THR A 254 6.05 0.63 9.24
CA THR A 254 5.34 0.51 7.96
C THR A 254 4.37 -0.67 7.91
N ARG A 255 4.63 -1.71 8.72
CA ARG A 255 4.02 -3.06 8.65
C ARG A 255 4.28 -3.79 7.33
N GLY A 256 5.20 -3.30 6.49
CA GLY A 256 5.60 -3.93 5.24
C GLY A 256 6.98 -4.58 5.35
N PRO A 257 7.47 -5.25 4.30
CA PRO A 257 8.83 -5.77 4.26
C PRO A 257 9.86 -4.68 4.54
N CYS A 258 10.86 -5.02 5.35
CA CYS A 258 12.07 -4.23 5.48
C CYS A 258 12.85 -4.24 4.16
N VAL A 259 13.26 -3.07 3.68
CA VAL A 259 14.03 -2.94 2.44
C VAL A 259 15.15 -1.93 2.52
N ASP A 260 16.22 -2.21 1.77
CA ASP A 260 17.29 -1.28 1.45
C ASP A 260 16.87 -0.28 0.34
N PRO A 261 17.72 0.72 -0.02
CA PRO A 261 17.41 1.66 -1.10
C PRO A 261 17.28 1.05 -2.51
N SER A 262 17.73 -0.18 -2.67
CA SER A 262 17.62 -0.99 -3.89
C SER A 262 16.43 -1.97 -3.82
N PHE A 263 15.53 -1.81 -2.85
CA PHE A 263 14.33 -2.62 -2.64
C PHE A 263 14.60 -4.09 -2.31
N ARG A 264 15.83 -4.42 -1.91
CA ARG A 264 16.22 -5.75 -1.42
C ARG A 264 15.67 -5.95 -0.02
N THR A 265 15.09 -7.11 0.24
CA THR A 265 14.76 -7.53 1.61
C THR A 265 15.97 -8.13 2.31
N THR A 266 15.81 -8.52 3.57
CA THR A 266 16.82 -9.29 4.32
C THR A 266 17.03 -10.70 3.78
N THR A 267 16.13 -11.21 2.93
CA THR A 267 16.23 -12.54 2.32
C THR A 267 16.84 -12.42 0.93
N PRO A 268 18.01 -13.04 0.68
CA PRO A 268 18.65 -13.01 -0.63
C PRO A 268 17.73 -13.47 -1.75
N GLY A 269 17.71 -12.71 -2.85
CA GLY A 269 16.86 -12.94 -4.02
C GLY A 269 15.40 -12.49 -3.87
N VAL A 270 15.00 -11.98 -2.69
CA VAL A 270 13.64 -11.45 -2.46
C VAL A 270 13.67 -9.93 -2.37
N PHE A 271 12.83 -9.29 -3.18
CA PHE A 271 12.63 -7.84 -3.26
C PHE A 271 11.19 -7.49 -2.89
N ALA A 272 10.93 -6.23 -2.51
CA ALA A 272 9.58 -5.74 -2.27
C ALA A 272 9.41 -4.29 -2.76
N VAL A 273 8.26 -3.99 -3.38
CA VAL A 273 8.03 -2.70 -4.04
C VAL A 273 6.61 -2.18 -3.88
N GLY A 274 6.44 -0.86 -4.04
CA GLY A 274 5.13 -0.23 -4.07
C GLY A 274 4.46 -0.23 -2.69
N ASN A 275 3.13 -0.22 -2.69
CA ASN A 275 2.34 -0.11 -1.46
C ASN A 275 2.47 -1.33 -0.53
N ALA A 276 3.11 -2.42 -0.97
CA ALA A 276 3.54 -3.51 -0.09
C ALA A 276 4.56 -3.06 0.97
N LEU A 277 5.22 -1.91 0.77
CA LEU A 277 6.21 -1.38 1.69
C LEU A 277 5.62 -0.53 2.82
N HIS A 278 4.54 0.24 2.57
CA HIS A 278 4.17 1.39 3.42
C HIS A 278 2.68 1.79 3.46
N GLY A 279 1.77 0.90 3.10
CA GLY A 279 0.33 1.06 3.32
C GLY A 279 -0.37 1.76 2.16
N ILE A 280 -0.11 3.04 1.86
CA ILE A 280 -0.63 3.62 0.62
C ILE A 280 0.15 4.85 0.16
N GLU A 281 0.58 4.80 -1.11
CA GLU A 281 1.06 5.93 -1.89
C GLU A 281 0.34 5.97 -3.25
N PRO A 282 0.36 7.13 -3.95
CA PRO A 282 -0.18 7.24 -5.30
C PRO A 282 0.43 6.22 -6.26
N ALA A 283 -0.34 5.79 -7.25
CA ALA A 283 0.12 4.81 -8.25
C ALA A 283 1.41 5.24 -8.97
N ALA A 284 1.63 6.54 -9.16
CA ALA A 284 2.87 7.09 -9.70
C ALA A 284 4.09 6.80 -8.80
N THR A 285 3.95 6.93 -7.48
CA THR A 285 5.01 6.56 -6.53
C THR A 285 5.29 5.06 -6.61
N ALA A 286 4.24 4.23 -6.58
CA ALA A 286 4.38 2.78 -6.65
C ALA A 286 5.06 2.32 -7.97
N THR A 287 4.72 2.95 -9.09
CA THR A 287 5.37 2.71 -10.39
C THR A 287 6.84 3.12 -10.39
N ALA A 288 7.16 4.27 -9.79
CA ALA A 288 8.54 4.74 -9.69
C ALA A 288 9.39 3.77 -8.84
N GLU A 289 8.87 3.29 -7.72
CA GLU A 289 9.53 2.28 -6.88
C GLU A 289 9.74 0.96 -7.64
N GLY A 290 8.72 0.45 -8.34
CA GLY A 290 8.86 -0.76 -9.17
C GLY A 290 9.90 -0.60 -10.27
N THR A 291 9.95 0.56 -10.91
CA THR A 291 10.96 0.88 -11.94
C THR A 291 12.36 0.95 -11.34
N ALA A 292 12.50 1.58 -10.17
CA ALA A 292 13.76 1.79 -9.47
C ALA A 292 14.37 0.50 -8.91
N ALA A 293 13.54 -0.51 -8.60
CA ALA A 293 14.00 -1.81 -8.11
C ALA A 293 14.57 -2.72 -9.22
N ALA A 294 14.16 -2.53 -10.47
CA ALA A 294 14.57 -3.41 -11.57
C ALA A 294 16.09 -3.55 -11.74
N PRO A 295 16.92 -2.49 -11.70
CA PRO A 295 18.38 -2.63 -11.78
C PRO A 295 18.98 -3.56 -10.71
N ALA A 296 18.44 -3.57 -9.49
CA ALA A 296 18.93 -4.43 -8.42
C ALA A 296 18.55 -5.90 -8.63
N VAL A 297 17.36 -6.15 -9.19
CA VAL A 297 16.94 -7.50 -9.65
C VAL A 297 17.89 -8.00 -10.75
N LEU A 298 18.17 -7.16 -11.75
CA LEU A 298 19.09 -7.49 -12.85
C LEU A 298 20.49 -7.80 -12.34
N ALA A 299 21.02 -6.97 -11.44
CA ALA A 299 22.33 -7.17 -10.83
C ALA A 299 22.40 -8.51 -10.07
N HIS A 300 21.33 -8.86 -9.34
CA HIS A 300 21.24 -10.15 -8.66
C HIS A 300 21.26 -11.33 -9.65
N LEU A 301 20.50 -11.25 -10.74
CA LEU A 301 20.53 -12.26 -11.81
C LEU A 301 21.89 -12.35 -12.51
N ALA A 302 22.67 -11.26 -12.52
CA ALA A 302 24.04 -11.26 -13.03
C ALA A 302 25.09 -11.78 -12.01
N GLY A 303 24.67 -12.23 -10.83
CA GLY A 303 25.56 -12.79 -9.80
C GLY A 303 26.18 -11.74 -8.87
N THR A 304 25.67 -10.51 -8.86
CA THR A 304 26.12 -9.50 -7.88
C THR A 304 25.82 -9.99 -6.46
N PRO A 305 26.81 -9.98 -5.54
CA PRO A 305 26.60 -10.42 -4.17
C PRO A 305 25.46 -9.68 -3.47
N TRP A 306 24.70 -10.39 -2.64
CA TRP A 306 23.71 -9.75 -1.79
C TRP A 306 24.43 -8.97 -0.68
N PRO A 307 24.09 -7.68 -0.45
CA PRO A 307 24.78 -6.89 0.55
C PRO A 307 24.50 -7.42 1.96
N THR A 308 25.48 -7.25 2.84
CA THR A 308 25.26 -7.39 4.29
C THR A 308 24.25 -6.32 4.75
N PRO A 309 23.33 -6.64 5.67
CA PRO A 309 22.41 -5.65 6.22
C PRO A 309 23.18 -4.46 6.83
N GLY A 310 22.77 -3.25 6.45
CA GLY A 310 23.31 -2.02 7.04
C GLY A 310 22.50 -1.53 8.25
N PRO A 311 22.78 -0.32 8.74
CA PRO A 311 22.04 0.26 9.86
C PRO A 311 20.55 0.42 9.53
N ARG A 312 19.73 0.18 10.56
CA ARG A 312 18.30 0.49 10.52
C ARG A 312 18.07 1.98 10.46
N LEU A 313 17.03 2.39 9.74
CA LEU A 313 16.50 3.74 9.76
C LEU A 313 15.23 3.77 10.60
N LEU A 314 15.35 4.36 11.79
CA LEU A 314 14.29 4.46 12.78
C LEU A 314 13.73 5.88 12.79
N VAL A 315 12.51 6.00 13.29
CA VAL A 315 11.86 7.30 13.48
C VAL A 315 11.39 7.46 14.92
N ARG A 316 11.30 8.70 15.41
CA ARG A 316 10.68 9.01 16.72
C ARG A 316 9.34 9.72 16.54
N PRO A 317 8.35 9.46 17.41
CA PRO A 317 7.08 10.17 17.39
C PRO A 317 7.28 11.69 17.33
N PRO A 318 6.42 12.41 16.59
CA PRO A 318 5.19 11.93 15.94
C PRO A 318 5.42 11.27 14.56
N LEU A 319 6.67 11.12 14.11
CA LEU A 319 6.98 10.37 12.88
C LEU A 319 6.57 8.90 13.05
N ALA A 320 5.97 8.35 12.01
CA ALA A 320 5.36 7.03 11.99
C ALA A 320 6.29 5.96 11.41
N TRP A 321 6.85 6.24 10.24
CA TRP A 321 7.73 5.33 9.53
C TRP A 321 8.50 6.02 8.41
N THR A 322 9.52 5.33 7.91
CA THR A 322 10.33 5.72 6.75
C THR A 322 10.53 4.54 5.80
N THR A 323 10.65 4.80 4.50
CA THR A 323 11.07 3.81 3.51
C THR A 323 12.07 4.39 2.51
N PRO A 324 13.16 3.68 2.18
CA PRO A 324 13.68 2.47 2.83
C PRO A 324 13.91 2.63 4.34
N ASN A 325 14.01 1.49 5.03
CA ASN A 325 14.16 1.41 6.50
C ASN A 325 15.44 0.68 6.92
N HIS A 326 16.32 0.39 5.95
CA HIS A 326 17.70 -0.05 6.11
C HIS A 326 18.59 0.71 5.12
N LEU A 327 19.84 0.99 5.49
CA LEU A 327 20.80 1.71 4.64
C LEU A 327 22.18 1.01 4.58
N PRO A 328 22.30 -0.17 3.93
CA PRO A 328 23.61 -0.78 3.65
C PRO A 328 24.45 0.05 2.67
N THR A 329 23.79 0.84 1.84
CA THR A 329 24.41 1.75 0.88
C THR A 329 23.66 3.07 0.88
N PRO A 330 24.27 4.17 0.39
CA PRO A 330 23.55 5.41 0.15
C PRO A 330 22.36 5.18 -0.79
N SER A 331 21.29 5.95 -0.58
CA SER A 331 20.12 5.92 -1.44
C SER A 331 20.35 6.77 -2.68
N ALA A 332 19.95 6.27 -3.86
CA ALA A 332 19.87 7.07 -5.07
C ALA A 332 18.51 7.80 -5.21
N HIS A 333 17.51 7.38 -4.44
CA HIS A 333 16.14 7.89 -4.54
C HIS A 333 15.69 8.56 -3.24
N PRO A 334 14.76 9.53 -3.30
CA PRO A 334 14.21 10.14 -2.10
C PRO A 334 13.59 9.11 -1.16
N LEU A 335 13.85 9.24 0.14
CA LEU A 335 13.19 8.44 1.17
C LEU A 335 11.79 9.00 1.41
N LEU A 336 10.82 8.13 1.66
CA LEU A 336 9.49 8.54 2.09
C LEU A 336 9.44 8.54 3.60
N LEU A 337 8.94 9.63 4.20
CA LEU A 337 8.77 9.78 5.63
C LEU A 337 7.31 10.13 5.96
N ARG A 338 6.70 9.39 6.87
CA ARG A 338 5.30 9.59 7.30
C ARG A 338 5.22 10.08 8.73
N SER A 339 4.18 10.85 9.05
CA SER A 339 3.82 11.25 10.42
C SER A 339 2.42 10.74 10.77
N HIS A 340 2.19 10.39 12.03
CA HIS A 340 0.85 10.10 12.55
C HIS A 340 0.03 11.38 12.75
N GLU A 341 0.71 12.52 12.87
CA GLU A 341 0.09 13.81 13.17
C GLU A 341 0.37 14.85 12.07
N PRO A 342 -0.51 15.85 11.89
CA PRO A 342 -0.22 16.96 11.00
C PRO A 342 1.02 17.72 11.46
N LEU A 343 1.91 18.04 10.53
CA LEU A 343 3.12 18.81 10.81
C LEU A 343 3.05 20.19 10.13
N THR A 344 3.45 21.24 10.83
CA THR A 344 3.55 22.59 10.28
C THR A 344 5.00 23.01 10.23
N ALA A 345 5.51 23.25 9.03
CA ALA A 345 6.88 23.70 8.81
C ALA A 345 7.98 22.85 9.51
N PRO A 346 7.91 21.49 9.50
CA PRO A 346 8.74 20.66 10.37
C PRO A 346 10.23 20.78 10.05
N LEU A 347 11.06 20.81 11.10
CA LEU A 347 12.51 20.62 11.00
C LEU A 347 12.83 19.14 11.26
N ILE A 348 13.16 18.42 10.19
CA ILE A 348 13.56 17.01 10.29
C ILE A 348 15.06 16.95 10.56
N ARG A 349 15.48 16.09 11.48
CA ARG A 349 16.89 15.81 11.77
C ARG A 349 17.18 14.32 11.59
N ALA A 350 18.37 14.01 11.09
CA ALA A 350 18.92 12.66 11.03
C ALA A 350 20.18 12.60 11.88
N HIS A 351 20.24 11.63 12.78
CA HIS A 351 21.38 11.36 13.64
C HIS A 351 21.75 9.88 13.57
N GLN A 352 23.02 9.56 13.74
CA GLN A 352 23.50 8.19 13.95
C GLN A 352 24.34 8.20 15.21
N ASP A 353 23.92 7.43 16.20
CA ASP A 353 24.44 7.51 17.56
C ASP A 353 24.36 8.97 18.09
N THR A 354 25.49 9.60 18.42
CA THR A 354 25.56 11.02 18.81
C THR A 354 25.87 11.97 17.65
N ARG A 355 26.17 11.44 16.47
CA ARG A 355 26.63 12.21 15.31
C ARG A 355 25.43 12.78 14.51
N PRO A 356 25.33 14.11 14.33
CA PRO A 356 24.36 14.70 13.42
C PRO A 356 24.77 14.41 11.97
N LEU A 357 23.86 13.85 11.19
CA LEU A 357 24.08 13.58 9.77
C LEU A 357 23.50 14.70 8.89
N TRP A 358 22.30 15.14 9.22
CA TRP A 358 21.54 16.07 8.37
C TRP A 358 20.37 16.72 9.12
N HIS A 359 19.96 17.89 8.65
CA HIS A 359 18.70 18.50 9.04
C HIS A 359 18.13 19.34 7.89
N HIS A 360 16.81 19.45 7.83
CA HIS A 360 16.14 20.30 6.84
C HIS A 360 14.76 20.74 7.32
N ARG A 361 14.45 22.02 7.14
CA ARG A 361 13.12 22.57 7.40
C ARG A 361 12.29 22.50 6.13
N PHE A 362 11.13 21.85 6.21
CA PHE A 362 10.16 21.81 5.12
C PHE A 362 9.11 22.89 5.35
N PRO A 363 9.06 24.01 4.62
CA PRO A 363 8.17 25.15 4.89
C PRO A 363 6.73 24.89 4.42
N THR A 364 6.18 23.72 4.74
CA THR A 364 4.86 23.27 4.26
C THR A 364 4.07 22.63 5.39
N HIS A 365 2.75 22.72 5.31
CA HIS A 365 1.87 21.90 6.13
C HIS A 365 1.76 20.49 5.54
N LEU A 366 2.09 19.47 6.33
CA LEU A 366 2.01 18.06 5.96
C LEU A 366 0.87 17.39 6.73
N PRO A 367 -0.20 16.91 6.07
CA PRO A 367 -1.22 16.12 6.74
C PRO A 367 -0.73 14.67 6.99
N PRO A 368 -1.28 13.94 7.97
CA PRO A 368 -0.85 12.58 8.33
C PRO A 368 -0.85 11.59 7.17
N HIS A 369 -1.77 11.75 6.23
CA HIS A 369 -1.93 10.86 5.07
C HIS A 369 -1.02 11.22 3.88
N ARG A 370 -0.05 12.14 4.02
CA ARG A 370 0.95 12.45 2.98
C ARG A 370 2.37 12.19 3.45
N SER A 371 3.20 11.58 2.61
CA SER A 371 4.63 11.39 2.90
C SER A 371 5.43 12.63 2.52
N LEU A 372 6.43 12.96 3.34
CA LEU A 372 7.54 13.83 2.96
C LEU A 372 8.52 13.02 2.12
N ARG A 373 9.14 13.69 1.14
CA ARG A 373 10.26 13.13 0.36
C ARG A 373 11.55 13.73 0.90
N LEU A 374 12.32 12.95 1.63
CA LEU A 374 13.64 13.37 2.10
C LEU A 374 14.65 13.22 0.94
N PRO A 375 15.48 14.22 0.67
CA PRO A 375 16.47 14.12 -0.39
C PRO A 375 17.50 13.02 -0.07
N PRO A 376 18.00 12.27 -1.06
CA PRO A 376 18.87 11.12 -0.80
C PRO A 376 20.28 11.49 -0.32
N HIS A 377 20.80 12.66 -0.69
CA HIS A 377 22.23 13.00 -0.60
C HIS A 377 22.81 12.90 0.81
N TRP A 378 22.01 13.03 1.87
CA TRP A 378 22.51 12.93 3.24
C TRP A 378 22.86 11.50 3.64
N THR A 379 22.29 10.50 2.96
CA THR A 379 22.56 9.09 3.24
C THR A 379 24.00 8.67 2.95
N THR A 380 24.76 9.47 2.19
CA THR A 380 26.20 9.27 1.97
C THR A 380 27.04 9.50 3.24
N ARG A 381 26.47 10.15 4.26
CA ARG A 381 27.13 10.43 5.54
C ARG A 381 26.91 9.32 6.57
N VAL A 382 26.05 8.35 6.27
CA VAL A 382 25.75 7.22 7.16
C VAL A 382 26.95 6.28 7.18
N ASP A 383 27.37 5.90 8.38
CA ASP A 383 28.33 4.82 8.56
C ASP A 383 27.60 3.47 8.38
N PRO A 384 27.92 2.67 7.34
CA PRO A 384 27.26 1.39 7.08
C PRO A 384 27.55 0.33 8.14
N HIS A 385 28.55 0.54 9.01
CA HIS A 385 28.91 -0.36 10.11
C HIS A 385 28.53 0.21 11.49
N GLY A 386 27.95 1.42 11.52
CA GLY A 386 27.54 2.10 12.74
C GLY A 386 26.19 1.65 13.28
N GLY A 387 25.75 2.31 14.36
CA GLY A 387 24.44 2.10 14.96
C GLY A 387 23.27 2.56 14.07
N PRO A 388 22.03 2.41 14.55
CA PRO A 388 20.86 2.84 13.79
C PRO A 388 20.86 4.35 13.54
N VAL A 389 20.35 4.73 12.36
CA VAL A 389 20.05 6.11 12.02
C VAL A 389 18.66 6.45 12.56
N VAL A 390 18.52 7.56 13.27
CA VAL A 390 17.27 8.01 13.87
C VAL A 390 16.83 9.33 13.25
N LEU A 391 15.61 9.35 12.70
CA LEU A 391 14.93 10.58 12.28
C LEU A 391 14.06 11.13 13.39
N THR A 392 14.18 12.43 13.65
CA THR A 392 13.39 13.15 14.64
C THR A 392 12.85 14.45 14.07
N ILE A 393 11.85 15.01 14.76
CA ILE A 393 11.40 16.39 14.55
C ILE A 393 11.97 17.22 15.70
N ALA A 394 12.44 18.43 15.37
CA ALA A 394 12.92 19.41 16.33
C ALA A 394 11.98 20.61 16.48
#